data_AF-A0A292PYX8-F1
#
_entry.id   AF-A0A292PYX8-F1
#
_cell.length_a   1.000
_cell.length_b   1.000
_cell.length_c   1.000
_cell.angle_alpha   90.00
_cell.angle_beta   90.00
_cell.angle_gamma   90.00
#
_symmetry.space_group_name_H-M   'P 1'
#
loop_
_entity.id
_entity.type
_entity.pdbx_description
1 polymer ?
#
loop_
_entity_poly.entity_id
_entity_poly.type
_entity_poly.pdbx_seq_one_letter_code
_entity_poly.pdbx_strand_id
1 'polypeptide(L)' 'ILGPDHPYTLTSVRNLASMLQRQGKYEESETMNRHALDGRKRILGPNHPKTQL' A
#
# COMPACT_ATOMS: atom_id res chain seq x y z
N ILE A 1 13.65 -5.79 12.86
CA ILE A 1 13.11 -4.57 12.21
C ILE A 1 12.39 -5.00 10.94
N LEU A 2 11.15 -4.57 10.70
CA LEU A 2 10.39 -4.93 9.49
C LEU A 2 10.85 -4.04 8.32
N GLY A 3 11.19 -4.65 7.17
CA GLY A 3 11.63 -3.91 5.98
C GLY A 3 10.50 -3.12 5.30
N PRO A 4 10.83 -2.25 4.33
CA PRO A 4 9.87 -1.44 3.58
C PRO A 4 8.82 -2.29 2.85
N ASP A 5 9.24 -3.45 2.36
CA ASP A 5 8.40 -4.39 1.65
C ASP A 5 7.57 -5.28 2.58
N HIS A 6 7.85 -5.33 3.88
CA HIS A 6 7.14 -6.25 4.76
C HIS A 6 5.61 -6.01 4.72
N PRO A 7 4.76 -7.05 4.65
CA PRO A 7 3.31 -6.88 4.49
C PRO A 7 2.64 -5.95 5.51
N TYR A 8 3.13 -5.93 6.75
CA TYR A 8 2.66 -4.98 7.77
C TYR A 8 3.08 -3.54 7.46
N THR A 9 4.30 -3.31 6.99
CA THR A 9 4.77 -1.98 6.55
C THR A 9 3.91 -1.46 5.39
N LEU A 10 3.64 -2.29 4.38
CA LEU A 10 2.76 -1.95 3.25
C LEU A 10 1.30 -1.70 3.68
N THR A 11 0.88 -2.26 4.81
CA THR A 11 -0.44 -1.99 5.41
C THR A 11 -0.47 -0.62 6.08
N SER A 12 0.60 -0.24 6.79
CA SER A 12 0.75 1.11 7.32
C SER A 12 0.80 2.17 6.21
N VAL A 13 1.50 1.91 5.09
CA VAL A 13 1.54 2.82 3.93
C VAL A 13 0.14 3.06 3.36
N ARG A 14 -0.67 2.01 3.19
CA ARG A 14 -2.06 2.15 2.74
C ARG A 14 -2.91 2.99 3.70
N ASN A 15 -2.73 2.81 5.01
CA ASN A 15 -3.47 3.58 6.00
C ASN A 15 -3.11 5.08 5.93
N LEU A 16 -1.83 5.40 5.71
CA LEU A 16 -1.39 6.78 5.48
C LEU A 16 -1.98 7.34 4.18
N ALA A 17 -2.01 6.55 3.11
CA ALA A 17 -2.66 6.95 1.86
C ALA A 17 -4.15 7.27 2.07
N SER A 18 -4.87 6.51 2.90
CA SER A 18 -6.27 6.80 3.24
C SER A 18 -6.44 8.11 4.02
N MET A 19 -5.52 8.42 4.93
CA MET A 19 -5.50 9.71 5.64
C MET A 19 -5.28 10.88 4.67
N LEU A 20 -4.36 10.75 3.71
CA LEU A 20 -4.09 11.76 2.69
C LEU A 20 -5.30 12.00 1.78
N GLN A 21 -6.00 10.92 1.40
CA GLN A 21 -7.25 11.02 0.64
C GLN A 21 -8.30 11.85 1.40
N ARG A 22 -8.46 11.62 2.70
CA ARG A 22 -9.38 12.40 3.56
C ARG A 22 -9.00 13.88 3.68
N GLN A 23 -7.73 14.21 3.44
CA GLN A 23 -7.23 15.59 3.41
C GLN A 23 -7.30 16.23 2.01
N GLY A 24 -7.85 15.52 1.01
CA GLY A 24 -7.90 15.99 -0.37
C GLY A 24 -6.57 15.86 -1.14
N LYS A 25 -5.56 15.22 -0.55
CA LYS A 25 -4.24 14.99 -1.14
C LYS A 25 -4.24 13.72 -1.99
N TYR A 26 -4.98 13.75 -3.09
CA TYR A 26 -5.23 12.55 -3.90
C TYR A 26 -4.00 12.00 -4.61
N GLU A 27 -3.12 12.86 -5.14
CA GLU A 27 -1.89 12.44 -5.84
C GLU A 27 -0.89 11.73 -4.90
N GLU A 28 -0.69 12.28 -3.70
CA GLU A 28 0.14 11.66 -2.66
C GLU A 28 -0.45 10.30 -2.24
N SER A 29 -1.76 10.24 -2.07
CA SER A 29 -2.50 9.00 -1.74
C SER A 29 -2.36 7.93 -2.83
N GLU A 30 -2.51 8.31 -4.10
CA GLU A 30 -2.38 7.38 -5.22
C GLU A 30 -0.96 6.80 -5.30
N THR A 31 0.05 7.65 -5.18
CA THR A 31 1.46 7.24 -5.20
C THR A 31 1.75 6.21 -4.12
N MET A 32 1.30 6.46 -2.89
CA MET A 32 1.46 5.52 -1.78
C MET A 32 0.70 4.21 -1.99
N ASN A 33 -0.53 4.26 -2.50
CA ASN A 33 -1.32 3.06 -2.77
C ASN A 33 -0.70 2.20 -3.88
N ARG A 34 -0.17 2.81 -4.95
CA ARG A 34 0.55 2.09 -6.01
C ARG A 34 1.79 1.38 -5.47
N HIS A 35 2.61 2.07 -4.67
CA HIS A 35 3.76 1.46 -4.01
C HIS A 35 3.37 0.27 -3.13
N ALA A 36 2.32 0.43 -2.31
CA ALA A 36 1.82 -0.64 -1.44
C ALA A 36 1.27 -1.84 -2.24
N LEU A 37 0.61 -1.59 -3.37
CA LEU A 37 0.08 -2.61 -4.26
C LEU A 37 1.19 -3.39 -4.94
N ASP A 38 2.22 -2.71 -5.46
CA ASP A 38 3.34 -3.36 -6.13
C ASP A 38 4.17 -4.21 -5.16
N GLY A 39 4.39 -3.73 -3.94
CA GLY A 39 5.00 -4.52 -2.87
C GLY A 39 4.20 -5.79 -2.56
N ARG A 40 2.86 -5.68 -2.44
CA ARG A 40 1.99 -6.85 -2.20
C ARG A 40 2.01 -7.83 -3.37
N LYS A 41 1.96 -7.34 -4.61
CA LYS A 41 2.07 -8.19 -5.81
C LYS A 41 3.38 -8.98 -5.83
N ARG A 42 4.51 -8.34 -5.48
CA ARG A 42 5.83 -8.98 -5.43
C ARG A 42 5.89 -10.08 -4.37
N ILE A 43 5.29 -9.87 -3.21
CA ILE A 43 5.44 -10.76 -2.04
C ILE A 43 4.40 -11.88 -2.01
N LEU A 44 3.14 -11.54 -2.29
CA LEU A 44 2.02 -12.45 -2.17
C LEU A 44 1.61 -13.06 -3.52
N GLY A 45 2.08 -12.47 -4.62
CA GLY A 45 1.62 -12.79 -5.96
C GLY A 45 0.37 -11.97 -6.38
N PRO A 46 0.16 -11.81 -7.70
CA PRO A 46 -0.93 -10.99 -8.24
C PRO A 46 -2.34 -11.55 -7.98
N ASN A 47 -2.46 -12.86 -7.78
CA ASN A 47 -3.75 -13.56 -7.58
C ASN A 47 -4.14 -13.73 -6.11
N HIS A 48 -3.32 -13.25 -5.18
CA HIS A 48 -3.60 -13.40 -3.77
C HIS A 48 -4.74 -12.44 -3.36
N PRO A 49 -5.74 -12.87 -2.56
CA PRO A 49 -6.88 -12.03 -2.18
C PRO A 49 -6.48 -10.69 -1.55
N LYS A 50 -5.42 -10.70 -0.73
CA LYS A 50 -4.87 -9.47 -0.11
C LYS A 50 -4.13 -8.54 -1.08
N THR A 51 -3.87 -8.96 -2.31
CA THR A 51 -3.26 -8.14 -3.36
C THR A 51 -4.32 -7.34 -4.12
N GLN A 52 -5.55 -7.85 -4.23
CA GLN A 52 -6.57 -7.25 -5.08
C GLN A 52 -7.34 -6.09 -4.46
N LEU A 53 -7.17 -5.84 -3.15
CA LEU A 53 -7.84 -4.81 -2.34
C LEU A 53 -9.36 -4.73 -2.54
#